data_AF-A0A415ZPD3-F1
#
_entry.id   AF-A0A415ZPD3-F1
#
_cell.length_a   1.000
_cell.length_b   1.000
_cell.length_c   1.000
_cell.angle_alpha   90.00
_cell.angle_beta   90.00
_cell.angle_gamma   90.00
#
_symmetry.space_group_name_H-M   'P 1'
#
loop_
_entity.id
_entity.type
_entity.pdbx_description
1 polymer ?
#
loop_
_entity_poly.entity_id
_entity_poly.type
_entity_poly.pdbx_seq_one_letter_code
_entity_poly.pdbx_strand_id
1 'polypeptide(L)'
;MANYECAYRTNYFKVTDEEQYEKLFARLSGEDLESFDSSDNPKLHGFGGFGSLEYRDIPTVKEWMSKPGHEKPAVFFEETCVNREWLWVPIPDPDPEAIGELYVYEAIEKEDEYEIHTCDEESDVSLDGDCMLEFYRELQKILPDQEAMILMEVGNEKLRYVVGLVTIVTNKEIRFVNMEDVALKTVKSMIGEDFTTQMDY
;
A
#
# COMPACT_ATOMS: atom_id res chain seq x y z
N MET A 1 -21.06 -7.71 9.66
CA MET A 1 -19.92 -8.27 8.92
C MET A 1 -20.19 -8.06 7.43
N ALA A 2 -19.36 -7.24 6.82
CA ALA A 2 -19.25 -7.11 5.37
C ALA A 2 -18.54 -8.36 4.85
N ASN A 3 -19.05 -8.94 3.77
CA ASN A 3 -18.38 -10.04 3.08
C ASN A 3 -17.78 -9.38 1.84
N TYR A 4 -16.61 -8.76 1.99
CA TYR A 4 -15.89 -8.24 0.84
C TYR A 4 -15.21 -9.42 0.16
N GLU A 5 -15.55 -9.66 -1.10
CA GLU A 5 -14.93 -10.69 -1.93
C GLU A 5 -14.21 -9.98 -3.07
N CYS A 6 -12.90 -10.16 -3.17
CA CYS A 6 -12.07 -9.57 -4.21
C CYS A 6 -11.15 -10.61 -4.82
N ALA A 7 -10.89 -10.46 -6.12
CA ALA A 7 -9.80 -11.14 -6.81
C ALA A 7 -8.90 -10.07 -7.44
N TYR A 8 -7.59 -10.25 -7.31
CA TYR A 8 -6.61 -9.36 -7.90
C TYR A 8 -5.54 -10.14 -8.64
N ARG A 9 -5.01 -9.56 -9.71
CA ARG A 9 -3.95 -10.17 -10.51
C ARG A 9 -3.22 -9.13 -11.34
N THR A 10 -1.90 -9.29 -11.45
CA THR A 10 -1.09 -8.51 -12.38
C THR A 10 -0.97 -9.16 -13.76
N ASN A 11 -0.63 -8.38 -14.78
CA ASN A 11 0.05 -8.94 -15.95
C ASN A 11 1.44 -9.48 -15.56
N TYR A 12 2.06 -10.19 -16.50
CA TYR A 12 3.50 -10.45 -16.43
C TYR A 12 4.28 -9.19 -16.83
N PHE A 13 5.25 -8.79 -16.03
CA PHE A 13 6.10 -7.62 -16.27
C PHE A 13 7.57 -7.93 -15.93
N LYS A 14 8.49 -7.04 -16.35
CA LYS A 14 9.92 -7.14 -16.05
C LYS A 14 10.34 -6.08 -15.05
N VAL A 15 11.45 -6.35 -14.37
CA VAL A 15 12.16 -5.38 -13.54
C VAL A 15 13.61 -5.24 -14.01
N THR A 16 14.25 -4.13 -13.65
CA THR A 16 15.68 -3.88 -13.89
C THR A 16 16.56 -4.35 -12.73
N ASP A 17 15.98 -4.54 -11.55
CA ASP A 17 16.65 -4.99 -10.33
C ASP A 17 15.82 -6.09 -9.66
N GLU A 18 16.26 -7.33 -9.83
CA GLU A 18 15.60 -8.52 -9.29
C GLU A 18 15.70 -8.57 -7.76
N GLU A 19 16.82 -8.15 -7.17
CA GLU A 19 17.01 -8.22 -5.72
C GLU A 19 16.11 -7.21 -5.01
N GLN A 20 15.97 -6.02 -5.57
CA GLN A 20 15.03 -5.02 -5.05
C GLN A 20 13.58 -5.49 -5.22
N TYR A 21 13.23 -6.11 -6.35
CA TYR A 21 11.90 -6.67 -6.55
C TYR A 21 11.53 -7.72 -5.51
N GLU A 22 12.42 -8.68 -5.24
CA GLU A 22 12.18 -9.72 -4.22
C GLU A 22 11.95 -9.11 -2.83
N LYS A 23 12.67 -8.03 -2.47
CA LYS A 23 12.44 -7.29 -1.22
C LYS A 23 11.08 -6.61 -1.18
N LEU A 24 10.64 -6.02 -2.29
CA LEU A 24 9.31 -5.41 -2.39
C LEU A 24 8.21 -6.47 -2.30
N PHE A 25 8.37 -7.57 -3.03
CA PHE A 25 7.39 -8.65 -3.07
C PHE A 25 7.25 -9.34 -1.70
N ALA A 26 8.36 -9.57 -0.99
CA ALA A 26 8.34 -10.17 0.35
C ALA A 26 7.57 -9.36 1.41
N ARG A 27 7.33 -8.07 1.15
CA ARG A 27 6.56 -7.15 2.01
C ARG A 27 5.09 -7.05 1.61
N LEU A 28 4.68 -7.66 0.50
CA LEU A 28 3.27 -7.80 0.17
C LEU A 28 2.62 -8.86 1.06
N SER A 29 1.43 -8.56 1.54
CA SER A 29 0.60 -9.48 2.31
C SER A 29 -0.77 -9.58 1.66
N GLY A 30 -1.25 -10.81 1.48
CA GLY A 30 -2.61 -11.10 1.03
C GLY A 30 -2.97 -12.51 1.44
N GLU A 31 -4.27 -12.76 1.68
CA GLU A 31 -4.76 -14.04 2.23
C GLU A 31 -4.31 -15.24 1.38
N ASP A 32 -4.42 -15.11 0.05
CA ASP A 32 -4.03 -16.11 -0.94
C ASP A 32 -3.06 -15.51 -1.98
N LEU A 33 -2.06 -14.73 -1.53
CA LEU A 33 -1.08 -14.14 -2.43
C LEU A 33 -0.18 -15.20 -3.07
N GLU A 34 -0.23 -15.31 -4.39
CA GLU A 34 0.59 -16.20 -5.19
C GLU A 34 1.52 -15.39 -6.11
N SER A 35 2.78 -15.83 -6.23
CA SER A 35 3.66 -15.42 -7.32
C SER A 35 3.42 -16.32 -8.53
N PHE A 36 3.37 -15.70 -9.71
CA PHE A 36 3.28 -16.33 -11.00
C PHE A 36 4.59 -16.11 -11.74
N ASP A 37 5.50 -17.07 -11.65
CA ASP A 37 6.68 -17.08 -12.52
C ASP A 37 6.32 -17.76 -13.84
N SER A 38 6.71 -17.15 -14.98
CA SER A 38 6.55 -17.82 -16.27
C SER A 38 7.63 -18.89 -16.41
N SER A 39 7.24 -20.17 -16.48
CA SER A 39 8.17 -21.28 -16.78
C SER A 39 8.91 -21.09 -18.09
N ASP A 40 8.30 -20.37 -19.03
CA ASP A 40 8.85 -20.10 -20.37
C ASP A 40 9.73 -18.84 -20.39
N ASN A 41 9.62 -17.97 -19.36
CA ASN A 41 10.38 -16.74 -19.26
C ASN A 41 10.63 -16.36 -17.79
N PRO A 42 11.68 -16.91 -17.15
CA PRO A 42 11.94 -16.74 -15.72
C PRO A 42 12.35 -15.31 -15.29
N LYS A 43 12.26 -14.34 -16.21
CA LYS A 43 12.47 -12.90 -15.95
C LYS A 43 11.17 -12.10 -15.96
N LEU A 44 10.05 -12.80 -16.07
CA LEU A 44 8.72 -12.21 -16.01
C LEU A 44 8.11 -12.52 -14.67
N HIS A 45 7.72 -11.46 -13.99
CA HIS A 45 7.05 -11.48 -12.70
C HIS A 45 5.58 -11.26 -12.89
N GLY A 46 4.77 -11.97 -12.13
CA GLY A 46 3.37 -11.66 -11.95
C GLY A 46 2.94 -12.11 -10.56
N PHE A 47 1.87 -11.55 -10.03
CA PHE A 47 1.30 -12.01 -8.78
C PHE A 47 -0.20 -11.76 -8.74
N GLY A 48 -0.88 -12.38 -7.79
CA GLY A 48 -2.31 -12.23 -7.61
C GLY A 48 -2.83 -13.10 -6.50
N GLY A 49 -4.12 -12.99 -6.22
CA GLY A 49 -4.75 -13.69 -5.12
C GLY A 49 -6.20 -13.28 -4.94
N PHE A 50 -6.74 -13.64 -3.78
CA PHE A 50 -8.07 -13.28 -3.33
C PHE A 50 -8.00 -12.45 -2.04
N GLY A 51 -9.07 -11.71 -1.78
CA GLY A 51 -9.19 -10.86 -0.59
C GLY A 51 -8.44 -9.53 -0.73
N SER A 52 -7.92 -9.03 0.39
CA SER A 52 -7.14 -7.79 0.43
C SER A 52 -5.69 -8.02 0.02
N LEU A 53 -5.09 -7.01 -0.59
CA LEU A 53 -3.65 -6.94 -0.85
C LEU A 53 -3.11 -5.69 -0.15
N GLU A 54 -2.10 -5.89 0.69
CA GLU A 54 -1.48 -4.83 1.49
C GLU A 54 0.03 -4.84 1.26
N TYR A 55 0.66 -3.67 1.36
CA TYR A 55 2.11 -3.55 1.37
C TYR A 55 2.58 -3.08 2.74
N ARG A 56 3.38 -3.90 3.40
CA ARG A 56 3.87 -3.66 4.76
C ARG A 56 5.36 -3.30 4.71
N ASP A 57 5.67 -2.04 4.42
CA ASP A 57 7.00 -1.48 4.66
C ASP A 57 6.98 -0.63 5.93
N ILE A 58 6.82 -1.32 7.06
CA ILE A 58 6.78 -0.69 8.38
C ILE A 58 8.22 -0.66 8.90
N PRO A 59 8.89 0.51 8.92
CA PRO A 59 10.24 0.59 9.42
C PRO A 59 10.26 0.55 10.94
N THR A 60 11.36 0.04 11.49
CA THR A 60 11.74 0.36 12.87
C THR A 60 12.03 1.86 13.02
N VAL A 61 11.94 2.40 14.23
CA VAL A 61 12.31 3.80 14.53
C VAL A 61 13.72 4.10 14.04
N LYS A 62 14.66 3.18 14.26
CA LYS A 62 16.05 3.34 13.82
C LYS A 62 16.17 3.44 12.30
N GLU A 63 15.46 2.59 11.56
CA GLU A 63 15.44 2.65 10.10
C GLU A 63 14.78 3.93 9.61
N TRP A 64 13.65 4.32 10.19
CA TRP A 64 12.91 5.52 9.83
C TRP A 64 13.75 6.78 10.06
N MET A 65 14.38 6.93 11.22
CA MET A 65 15.23 8.08 11.57
C MET A 65 16.50 8.15 10.71
N SER A 66 16.92 7.04 10.08
CA SER A 66 18.08 7.02 9.18
C SER A 66 17.77 7.52 7.77
N LYS A 67 16.48 7.69 7.41
CA LYS A 67 16.07 8.14 6.07
C LYS A 67 16.42 9.62 5.86
N PRO A 68 16.92 10.01 4.66
CA PRO A 68 17.17 11.43 4.35
C PRO A 68 15.88 12.27 4.47
N GLY A 69 15.99 13.47 5.04
CA GLY A 69 14.84 14.34 5.30
C GLY A 69 14.22 14.19 6.68
N HIS A 70 14.67 13.22 7.51
CA HIS A 70 14.21 13.01 8.88
C HIS A 70 15.23 13.54 9.91
N GLU A 71 15.74 14.75 9.72
CA GLU A 71 16.77 15.33 10.60
C GLU A 71 16.21 16.05 11.83
N LYS A 72 14.89 16.29 11.88
CA LYS A 72 14.25 16.94 13.04
C LYS A 72 14.29 16.02 14.26
N PRO A 73 14.34 16.59 15.49
CA PRO A 73 14.16 15.79 16.70
C PRO A 73 12.81 15.07 16.69
N ALA A 74 12.72 13.95 17.40
CA ALA A 74 11.50 13.17 17.54
C ALA A 74 11.10 12.99 19.00
N VAL A 75 9.81 13.10 19.27
CA VAL A 75 9.17 12.72 20.52
C VAL A 75 8.43 11.41 20.28
N PHE A 76 8.69 10.42 21.13
CA PHE A 76 8.16 9.07 20.96
C PHE A 76 6.98 8.82 21.88
N PHE A 77 5.98 8.08 21.40
CA PHE A 77 4.77 7.74 22.15
C PHE A 77 4.51 6.25 22.09
N GLU A 78 4.02 5.70 23.20
CA GLU A 78 3.53 4.32 23.31
C GLU A 78 2.02 4.30 23.52
N GLU A 79 1.35 3.27 23.02
CA GLU A 79 -0.08 3.08 23.26
C GLU A 79 -0.31 2.50 24.66
N THR A 80 -0.99 3.25 25.53
CA THR A 80 -1.28 2.83 26.91
C THR A 80 -2.77 2.87 27.20
N CYS A 81 -3.30 1.80 27.78
CA CYS A 81 -4.67 1.74 28.28
C CYS A 81 -4.78 2.46 29.64
N VAL A 82 -5.38 3.65 29.64
CA VAL A 82 -5.65 4.46 30.83
C VAL A 82 -7.16 4.56 31.02
N ASN A 83 -7.68 4.12 32.18
CA ASN A 83 -9.12 4.17 32.49
C ASN A 83 -10.04 3.49 31.45
N ARG A 84 -9.56 2.43 30.77
CA ARG A 84 -10.25 1.72 29.65
C ARG A 84 -10.32 2.51 28.34
N GLU A 85 -9.54 3.58 28.21
CA GLU A 85 -9.32 4.28 26.95
C GLU A 85 -7.85 4.08 26.54
N TRP A 86 -7.61 3.78 25.27
CA TRP A 86 -6.26 3.69 24.72
C TRP A 86 -5.80 5.08 24.32
N LEU A 87 -4.63 5.49 24.82
CA LEU A 87 -4.07 6.82 24.61
C LEU A 87 -2.60 6.69 24.21
N TRP A 88 -2.16 7.55 23.30
CA TRP A 88 -0.74 7.76 23.01
C TRP A 88 -0.12 8.59 24.14
N VAL A 89 0.81 7.99 24.86
CA VAL A 89 1.50 8.61 26.00
C VAL A 89 2.97 8.81 25.64
N PRO A 90 3.54 10.01 25.85
CA PRO A 90 4.93 10.26 25.51
C PRO A 90 5.86 9.43 26.40
N ILE A 91 6.85 8.80 25.80
CA ILE A 91 7.88 8.02 26.47
C ILE A 91 8.93 9.00 27.02
N PRO A 92 9.09 9.15 28.35
CA PRO A 92 10.05 10.07 28.92
C PRO A 92 11.47 9.51 28.82
N ASP A 93 12.42 10.33 28.34
CA ASP A 93 13.84 9.99 28.23
C ASP A 93 14.10 8.58 27.65
N PRO A 94 13.62 8.29 26.42
CA PRO A 94 13.71 6.96 25.84
C PRO A 94 15.15 6.54 25.61
N ASP A 95 15.47 5.30 25.95
CA ASP A 95 16.76 4.70 25.61
C ASP A 95 16.88 4.55 24.09
N PRO A 96 17.92 5.11 23.44
CA PRO A 96 18.03 5.09 21.98
C PRO A 96 18.12 3.69 21.35
N GLU A 97 18.68 2.71 22.06
CA GLU A 97 18.75 1.34 21.56
C GLU A 97 17.36 0.68 21.65
N ALA A 98 16.70 0.76 22.81
CA ALA A 98 15.37 0.18 22.99
C ALA A 98 14.33 0.81 22.06
N ILE A 99 14.28 2.15 21.97
CA ILE A 99 13.33 2.84 21.08
C ILE A 99 13.63 2.54 19.61
N GLY A 100 14.91 2.36 19.27
CA GLY A 100 15.34 2.10 17.91
C GLY A 100 14.80 0.78 17.32
N GLU A 101 14.51 -0.20 18.17
CA GLU A 101 13.98 -1.51 17.76
C GLU A 101 12.44 -1.55 17.69
N LEU A 102 11.73 -0.52 18.18
CA LEU A 102 10.27 -0.42 18.04
C LEU A 102 9.89 -0.08 16.60
N TYR A 103 8.66 -0.46 16.21
CA TYR A 103 8.10 -0.12 14.90
C TYR A 103 7.44 1.26 14.92
N VAL A 104 7.55 1.98 13.81
CA VAL A 104 6.83 3.24 13.62
C VAL A 104 5.39 2.92 13.24
N TYR A 105 4.47 3.18 14.17
CA TYR A 105 3.03 3.07 13.94
C TYR A 105 2.52 4.24 13.09
N GLU A 106 2.93 5.46 13.45
CA GLU A 106 2.57 6.69 12.75
C GLU A 106 3.67 7.73 12.99
N ALA A 107 4.00 8.52 11.96
CA ALA A 107 4.92 9.64 12.08
C ALA A 107 4.23 10.93 11.63
N ILE A 108 4.09 11.87 12.56
CA ILE A 108 3.43 13.15 12.34
C ILE A 108 4.50 14.24 12.29
N GLU A 109 4.63 14.90 11.14
CA GLU A 109 5.54 16.03 11.00
C GLU A 109 4.94 17.31 11.61
N LYS A 110 5.65 17.89 12.58
CA LYS A 110 5.39 19.24 13.11
C LYS A 110 6.45 20.23 12.62
N GLU A 111 6.26 21.50 12.95
CA GLU A 111 7.16 22.58 12.54
C GLU A 111 8.61 22.31 12.95
N ASP A 112 8.83 21.96 14.22
CA ASP A 112 10.16 21.81 14.81
C ASP A 112 10.57 20.37 15.12
N GLU A 113 9.64 19.41 15.12
CA GLU A 113 9.88 18.02 15.56
C GLU A 113 8.96 17.01 14.85
N TYR A 114 9.23 15.73 15.03
CA TYR A 114 8.33 14.63 14.71
C TYR A 114 7.65 14.11 15.97
N GLU A 115 6.35 13.82 15.89
CA GLU A 115 5.73 12.90 16.84
C GLU A 115 5.69 11.51 16.21
N ILE A 116 6.31 10.55 16.89
CA ILE A 116 6.40 9.17 16.43
C ILE A 116 5.64 8.28 17.40
N HIS A 117 4.51 7.77 16.93
CA HIS A 117 3.76 6.73 17.61
C HIS A 117 4.46 5.39 17.35
N THR A 118 4.67 4.59 18.38
CA THR A 118 5.45 3.34 18.32
C THR A 118 4.68 2.14 18.84
N CYS A 119 5.02 0.95 18.33
CA CYS A 119 4.50 -0.33 18.83
C CYS A 119 5.59 -1.41 18.83
N ASP A 120 5.38 -2.44 19.63
CA ASP A 120 6.34 -3.56 19.79
C ASP A 120 6.29 -4.55 18.62
N GLU A 121 5.10 -4.79 18.06
CA GLU A 121 4.91 -5.75 16.96
C GLU A 121 4.54 -5.03 15.66
N GLU A 122 5.15 -5.45 14.54
CA GLU A 122 4.83 -4.93 13.20
C GLU A 122 3.35 -5.12 12.85
N SER A 123 2.74 -6.23 13.30
CA SER A 123 1.34 -6.55 13.04
C SER A 123 0.34 -5.62 13.74
N ASP A 124 0.78 -4.86 14.75
CA ASP A 124 -0.08 -3.91 15.46
C ASP A 124 -0.28 -2.61 14.69
N VAL A 125 0.57 -2.32 13.69
CA VAL A 125 0.43 -1.15 12.85
C VAL A 125 -0.79 -1.31 11.93
N SER A 126 -1.78 -0.45 12.14
CA SER A 126 -2.90 -0.36 11.20
C SER A 126 -2.45 0.41 9.96
N LEU A 127 -2.47 -0.26 8.82
CA LEU A 127 -2.19 0.38 7.55
C LEU A 127 -3.42 1.15 7.09
N ASP A 128 -3.19 2.36 6.59
CA ASP A 128 -4.22 3.12 5.90
C ASP A 128 -4.38 2.64 4.44
N GLY A 129 -5.32 3.26 3.72
CA GLY A 129 -5.60 2.92 2.34
C GLY A 129 -4.46 3.22 1.35
N ASP A 130 -3.42 3.95 1.77
CA ASP A 130 -2.33 4.39 0.89
C ASP A 130 -1.10 3.46 0.95
N CYS A 131 -1.11 2.41 1.78
CA CYS A 131 0.01 1.48 1.91
C CYS A 131 0.50 0.89 0.57
N MET A 132 -0.43 0.55 -0.34
CA MET A 132 -0.09 0.04 -1.68
C MET A 132 0.54 1.11 -2.59
N LEU A 133 0.32 2.41 -2.35
CA LEU A 133 0.91 3.47 -3.16
C LEU A 133 2.43 3.49 -3.04
N GLU A 134 2.96 3.21 -1.86
CA GLU A 134 4.41 3.10 -1.63
C GLU A 134 5.01 1.93 -2.40
N PHE A 135 4.35 0.76 -2.41
CA PHE A 135 4.75 -0.36 -3.26
C PHE A 135 4.87 0.06 -4.73
N TYR A 136 3.86 0.76 -5.26
CA TYR A 136 3.88 1.21 -6.66
C TYR A 136 5.00 2.23 -6.94
N ARG A 137 5.30 3.13 -5.98
CA ARG A 137 6.39 4.11 -6.09
C ARG A 137 7.76 3.45 -6.08
N GLU A 138 7.99 2.48 -5.21
CA GLU A 138 9.25 1.74 -5.19
C GLU A 138 9.40 0.86 -6.43
N LEU A 139 8.33 0.19 -6.84
CA LEU A 139 8.31 -0.61 -8.07
C LEU A 139 8.62 0.24 -9.31
N GLN A 140 8.06 1.46 -9.39
CA GLN A 140 8.33 2.40 -10.48
C GLN A 140 9.83 2.66 -10.71
N LYS A 141 10.64 2.68 -9.63
CA LYS A 141 12.10 2.91 -9.72
C LYS A 141 12.85 1.78 -10.43
N ILE A 142 12.27 0.58 -10.44
CA ILE A 142 12.87 -0.63 -11.01
C ILE A 142 12.13 -1.17 -12.23
N LEU A 143 11.12 -0.44 -12.75
CA LEU A 143 10.50 -0.79 -14.02
C LEU A 143 11.37 -0.30 -15.20
N PRO A 144 11.61 -1.14 -16.22
CA PRO A 144 12.33 -0.71 -17.41
C PRO A 144 11.50 0.26 -18.26
N ASP A 145 12.17 1.01 -19.14
CA ASP A 145 11.50 1.82 -20.14
C ASP A 145 10.59 0.96 -21.03
N GLN A 146 9.39 1.48 -21.33
CA GLN A 146 8.35 0.82 -22.14
C GLN A 146 7.79 -0.47 -21.51
N GLU A 147 7.96 -0.66 -20.21
CA GLU A 147 7.31 -1.73 -19.45
C GLU A 147 6.20 -1.15 -18.55
N ALA A 148 5.22 -1.99 -18.23
CA ALA A 148 4.16 -1.63 -17.29
C ALA A 148 3.76 -2.83 -16.44
N MET A 149 3.59 -2.56 -15.14
CA MET A 149 2.80 -3.43 -14.27
C MET A 149 1.36 -2.90 -14.27
N ILE A 150 0.42 -3.80 -14.47
CA ILE A 150 -1.03 -3.56 -14.46
C ILE A 150 -1.59 -4.51 -13.42
N LEU A 151 -2.05 -3.98 -12.30
CA LEU A 151 -2.81 -4.71 -11.29
C LEU A 151 -4.30 -4.51 -11.59
N MET A 152 -5.02 -5.60 -11.82
CA MET A 152 -6.48 -5.59 -11.95
C MET A 152 -7.09 -6.15 -10.68
N GLU A 153 -8.11 -5.46 -10.18
CA GLU A 153 -8.85 -5.84 -8.98
C GLU A 153 -10.34 -5.80 -9.32
N VAL A 154 -11.05 -6.87 -8.99
CA VAL A 154 -12.51 -6.92 -9.09
C VAL A 154 -13.05 -7.42 -7.77
N GLY A 155 -13.88 -6.59 -7.16
CA GLY A 155 -14.42 -6.86 -5.84
C GLY A 155 -15.88 -6.51 -5.71
N ASN A 156 -16.51 -7.03 -4.67
CA ASN A 156 -17.86 -6.65 -4.29
C ASN A 156 -18.02 -6.71 -2.77
N GLU A 157 -18.88 -5.84 -2.24
CA GLU A 157 -19.46 -6.05 -0.91
C GLU A 157 -20.93 -6.46 -1.08
N LYS A 158 -21.19 -7.76 -1.21
CA LYS A 158 -22.52 -8.30 -1.52
C LYS A 158 -23.07 -7.68 -2.82
N LEU A 159 -24.19 -6.95 -2.74
CA LEU A 159 -24.76 -6.15 -3.83
C LEU A 159 -24.82 -4.66 -3.46
N ARG A 160 -24.05 -4.23 -2.45
CA ARG A 160 -23.99 -2.80 -2.08
C ARG A 160 -23.19 -2.01 -3.10
N TYR A 161 -22.07 -2.57 -3.56
CA TYR A 161 -21.31 -2.06 -4.68
C TYR A 161 -20.51 -3.21 -5.34
N VAL A 162 -20.24 -3.03 -6.62
CA VAL A 162 -19.30 -3.85 -7.40
C VAL A 162 -18.23 -2.90 -7.91
N VAL A 163 -16.97 -3.25 -7.68
CA VAL A 163 -15.82 -2.43 -8.08
C VAL A 163 -14.96 -3.21 -9.06
N GLY A 164 -14.47 -2.49 -10.07
CA GLY A 164 -13.36 -2.92 -10.90
C GLY A 164 -12.33 -1.80 -10.91
N LEU A 165 -11.14 -2.04 -10.38
CA LEU A 165 -10.05 -1.07 -10.35
C LEU A 165 -8.87 -1.63 -11.13
N VAL A 166 -8.23 -0.76 -11.90
CA VAL A 166 -6.98 -1.07 -12.57
C VAL A 166 -5.94 -0.05 -12.14
N THR A 167 -4.85 -0.53 -11.54
CA THR A 167 -3.67 0.26 -11.22
C THR A 167 -2.59 -0.01 -12.26
N ILE A 168 -2.18 1.03 -12.98
CA ILE A 168 -1.16 0.96 -14.03
C ILE A 168 0.08 1.71 -13.53
N VAL A 169 1.19 0.99 -13.42
CA VAL A 169 2.47 1.52 -12.98
C VAL A 169 3.46 1.40 -14.13
N THR A 170 4.07 2.52 -14.48
CA THR A 170 5.23 2.59 -15.39
C THR A 170 6.38 3.22 -14.65
N ASN A 171 7.57 3.27 -15.27
CA ASN A 171 8.71 3.99 -14.72
C ASN A 171 8.54 5.54 -14.68
N LYS A 172 7.41 6.07 -15.17
CA LYS A 172 7.16 7.53 -15.31
C LYS A 172 5.93 8.02 -14.56
N GLU A 173 4.91 7.18 -14.41
CA GLU A 173 3.65 7.56 -13.78
C GLU A 173 2.90 6.35 -13.22
N ILE A 174 1.99 6.63 -12.28
CA ILE A 174 1.02 5.70 -11.72
C ILE A 174 -0.37 6.23 -12.08
N ARG A 175 -1.25 5.37 -12.58
CA ARG A 175 -2.64 5.72 -12.90
C ARG A 175 -3.60 4.71 -12.30
N PHE A 176 -4.68 5.23 -11.75
CA PHE A 176 -5.83 4.46 -11.28
C PHE A 176 -6.97 4.64 -12.27
N VAL A 177 -7.55 3.53 -12.71
CA VAL A 177 -8.67 3.52 -13.66
C VAL A 177 -9.80 2.70 -13.05
N ASN A 178 -10.89 3.37 -12.69
CA ASN A 178 -12.10 2.72 -12.21
C ASN A 178 -12.98 2.30 -13.41
N MET A 179 -13.54 1.09 -13.35
CA MET A 179 -14.48 0.56 -14.33
C MET A 179 -15.72 1.46 -14.50
N GLU A 180 -16.18 2.12 -13.44
CA GLU A 180 -17.27 3.10 -13.51
C GLU A 180 -16.88 4.31 -14.37
N ASP A 181 -15.68 4.87 -14.19
CA ASP A 181 -15.19 5.97 -15.02
C ASP A 181 -15.12 5.56 -16.50
N VAL A 182 -14.69 4.33 -16.78
CA VAL A 182 -14.65 3.77 -18.13
C VAL A 182 -16.07 3.66 -18.70
N ALA A 183 -17.03 3.17 -17.91
CA ALA A 183 -18.43 3.06 -18.31
C ALA A 183 -19.04 4.45 -18.61
N LEU A 184 -18.84 5.43 -17.73
CA LEU A 184 -19.35 6.80 -17.91
C LEU A 184 -18.74 7.48 -19.14
N LYS A 185 -17.42 7.35 -19.34
CA LYS A 185 -16.75 7.84 -20.56
C LYS A 185 -17.30 7.16 -21.83
N THR A 186 -17.58 5.85 -21.75
CA THR A 186 -18.18 5.10 -22.85
C THR A 186 -19.58 5.60 -23.16
N VAL A 187 -20.44 5.78 -22.16
CA VAL A 187 -21.80 6.32 -22.35
C VAL A 187 -21.74 7.71 -22.98
N LYS A 188 -20.90 8.61 -22.47
CA LYS A 188 -20.70 9.95 -23.05
C LYS A 188 -20.32 9.89 -24.52
N SER A 189 -19.45 8.95 -24.91
CA SER A 189 -19.07 8.75 -26.32
C SER A 189 -20.22 8.27 -27.21
N MET A 190 -21.21 7.58 -26.64
CA MET A 190 -22.36 7.01 -27.36
C MET A 190 -23.52 8.00 -27.49
N ILE A 191 -23.82 8.77 -26.43
CA ILE A 191 -24.98 9.66 -26.39
C ILE A 191 -24.63 11.14 -26.61
N GLY A 192 -23.35 11.50 -26.52
CA GLY A 192 -22.85 12.86 -26.77
C GLY A 192 -23.04 13.84 -25.60
N GLU A 193 -23.54 13.39 -24.46
CA GLU A 193 -23.83 14.21 -23.27
C GLU A 193 -23.22 13.57 -22.01
N ASP A 194 -23.02 14.37 -20.97
CA ASP A 194 -22.59 13.86 -19.66
C ASP A 194 -23.69 12.99 -19.05
N PHE A 195 -23.26 11.89 -18.44
CA PHE A 195 -24.14 10.90 -17.82
C PHE A 195 -23.74 10.67 -16.37
N THR A 196 -24.72 10.50 -15.50
CA THR A 196 -24.54 10.18 -14.09
C THR A 196 -25.30 8.91 -13.76
N THR A 197 -24.76 8.09 -12.88
CA THR A 197 -25.41 6.87 -12.39
C THR A 197 -25.23 6.79 -10.87
N GLN A 198 -26.01 5.91 -10.24
CA GLN A 198 -25.82 5.51 -8.85
C GLN A 198 -25.70 3.98 -8.85
N MET A 199 -24.55 3.47 -8.42
CA MET A 199 -24.23 2.03 -8.39
C MET A 199 -23.98 1.51 -6.98
N ASP A 200 -23.96 2.42 -6.01
CA ASP A 200 -23.80 2.22 -4.58
C ASP A 200 -25.12 2.51 -3.83
N TYR A 201 -25.34 1.77 -2.75
CA TYR A 201 -26.51 1.90 -1.85
C TYR A 201 -26.21 2.71 -0.60
#